data_AF-A0A1Y3AQI5-F1
#
_entry.id   AF-A0A1Y3AQI5-F1
#
_cell.length_a   1.000
_cell.length_b   1.000
_cell.length_c   1.000
_cell.angle_alpha   90.00
_cell.angle_beta   90.00
_cell.angle_gamma   90.00
#
_symmetry.space_group_name_H-M   'P 1'
#
loop_
_entity.id
_entity.type
_entity.pdbx_description
1 polymer ?
#
loop_
_entity_poly.entity_id
_entity_poly.type
_entity_poly.pdbx_seq_one_letter_code
_entity_poly.pdbx_strand_id
1 'polypeptide(L)'
;MCISYYGDQIFHIDYTDCIPLIGSRSCSQILTDWRNRFDGRWPPPECTCWYKFNLPTSFHSNVYIYYALKNYYQNHVHYTRSKDFAQFHGYPSIHSDCEPFRYKKVRLMNGTWQYRPIVPCGTRANSLFNDTYTLWLMDHRNRTIRTVPLS
;
A
#
# COMPACT_ATOMS: atom_id res chain seq x y z
N MET A 1 -8.95 4.11 -5.66
CA MET A 1 -9.46 2.73 -5.75
C MET A 1 -10.46 2.67 -6.89
N CYS A 2 -10.36 1.68 -7.76
CA CYS A 2 -11.26 1.44 -8.87
C CYS A 2 -11.94 0.09 -8.67
N ILE A 3 -13.24 0.03 -8.93
CA ILE A 3 -14.01 -1.22 -8.95
C ILE A 3 -14.52 -1.37 -10.38
N SER A 4 -14.21 -2.50 -11.02
CA SER A 4 -14.59 -2.75 -12.41
C SER A 4 -15.39 -4.02 -12.58
N TYR A 5 -16.30 -3.96 -13.55
CA TYR A 5 -17.07 -5.08 -14.08
C TYR A 5 -16.89 -5.14 -15.60
N TYR A 6 -16.37 -6.27 -16.10
CA TYR A 6 -16.17 -6.57 -17.54
C TYR A 6 -15.37 -5.52 -18.35
N GLY A 7 -14.62 -4.63 -17.70
CA GLY A 7 -13.83 -3.59 -18.37
C GLY A 7 -14.64 -2.38 -18.85
N ASP A 8 -15.97 -2.44 -18.88
CA ASP A 8 -16.82 -1.37 -19.45
C ASP A 8 -17.33 -0.38 -18.40
N GLN A 9 -17.63 -0.85 -17.18
CA GLN A 9 -18.05 0.03 -16.08
C GLN A 9 -16.96 0.05 -15.00
N ILE A 10 -16.37 1.23 -14.82
CA ILE A 10 -15.36 1.50 -13.80
C ILE A 10 -15.94 2.51 -12.81
N PHE A 11 -16.16 2.07 -11.58
CA PHE A 11 -16.43 2.97 -10.47
C PHE A 11 -15.10 3.40 -9.84
N HIS A 12 -14.84 4.70 -9.81
CA HIS A 12 -13.58 5.24 -9.30
C HIS A 12 -13.82 6.07 -8.03
N ILE A 13 -13.05 5.76 -6.98
CA ILE A 13 -13.00 6.54 -5.74
C ILE A 13 -11.57 7.07 -5.58
N ASP A 14 -11.43 8.39 -5.60
CA ASP A 14 -10.20 9.04 -5.14
C ASP A 14 -10.25 9.15 -3.62
N TYR A 15 -9.24 8.59 -2.95
CA TYR A 15 -9.17 8.56 -1.49
C TYR A 15 -7.89 9.19 -0.93
N THR A 16 -7.14 9.94 -1.75
CA THR A 16 -5.88 10.58 -1.31
C THR A 16 -6.06 11.51 -0.11
N ASP A 17 -7.14 12.29 -0.08
CA ASP A 17 -7.43 13.24 1.01
C ASP A 17 -8.51 12.76 1.96
N CYS A 18 -8.57 11.44 2.18
CA CYS A 18 -9.54 10.85 3.08
C CYS A 18 -9.33 11.32 4.53
N ILE A 19 -10.42 11.66 5.22
CA ILE A 19 -10.41 12.08 6.63
C ILE A 19 -10.94 10.91 7.47
N PRO A 20 -10.23 10.47 8.52
CA PRO A 20 -10.71 9.42 9.40
C PRO A 20 -11.95 9.87 10.18
N LEU A 21 -12.71 8.93 10.74
CA LEU A 21 -13.96 9.23 11.47
C LEU A 21 -13.77 10.21 12.65
N ILE A 22 -12.57 10.21 13.25
CA ILE A 22 -12.22 11.07 14.37
C ILE A 22 -11.06 11.96 13.94
N GLY A 23 -11.27 13.28 13.99
CA GLY A 23 -10.27 14.28 13.63
C GLY A 23 -10.69 15.16 12.46
N SER A 24 -9.83 16.10 12.09
CA SER A 24 -10.07 17.08 11.03
C SER A 24 -9.01 17.05 9.93
N ARG A 25 -7.99 16.20 10.07
CA ARG A 25 -6.85 16.12 9.16
C ARG A 25 -6.98 14.90 8.26
N SER A 26 -6.54 15.01 7.01
CA SER A 26 -6.52 13.86 6.11
C SER A 26 -5.43 12.85 6.50
N CYS A 27 -5.59 11.59 6.11
CA CYS A 27 -4.56 10.58 6.29
C CYS A 27 -3.25 10.96 5.60
N SER A 28 -3.32 11.61 4.42
CA SER A 28 -2.14 12.14 3.72
C SER A 28 -1.35 13.13 4.61
N GLN A 29 -2.05 14.04 5.29
CA GLN A 29 -1.43 14.99 6.22
C GLN A 29 -0.87 14.30 7.48
N ILE A 30 -1.62 13.37 8.07
CA ILE A 30 -1.21 12.63 9.28
C ILE A 30 0.09 11.86 9.02
N LEU A 31 0.16 11.14 7.90
CA LEU A 31 1.33 10.35 7.52
C LEU A 31 2.52 11.24 7.14
N THR A 32 2.28 12.36 6.44
CA THR A 32 3.36 13.32 6.09
C THR A 32 3.98 13.92 7.34
N ASP A 33 3.15 14.35 8.30
CA ASP A 33 3.63 14.90 9.56
C ASP A 33 4.39 13.88 10.41
N TRP A 34 3.91 12.63 10.45
CA TRP A 34 4.62 11.55 11.13
C TRP A 34 6.00 11.34 10.49
N ARG A 35 6.06 11.28 9.15
CA ARG A 35 7.32 11.09 8.42
C ARG A 35 8.30 12.22 8.75
N ASN A 36 7.85 13.47 8.71
CA ASN A 36 8.69 14.63 8.96
C ASN A 36 9.20 14.74 10.40
N ARG A 37 8.38 14.34 11.39
CA ARG A 37 8.75 14.43 12.81
C ARG A 37 9.63 13.28 13.29
N PHE A 38 9.37 12.08 12.78
CA PHE A 38 9.98 10.85 13.32
C PHE A 38 10.97 10.18 12.37
N ASP A 39 11.14 10.70 11.14
CA ASP A 39 12.05 10.15 10.12
C ASP A 39 11.82 8.65 9.88
N GLY A 40 10.57 8.19 10.05
CA GLY A 40 10.21 6.77 9.96
C GLY A 40 10.86 5.85 10.99
N ARG A 41 11.34 6.37 12.13
CA ARG A 41 11.93 5.56 13.22
C ARG A 41 10.89 4.79 14.02
N TRP A 42 9.67 5.31 14.09
CA TRP A 42 8.53 4.70 14.77
C TRP A 42 7.52 4.22 13.74
N PRO A 43 6.68 3.20 14.01
CA PRO A 43 5.60 2.81 13.10
C PRO A 43 4.70 4.00 12.73
N PRO A 44 4.18 4.05 11.48
CA PRO A 44 3.19 5.06 11.11
C PRO A 44 1.93 4.89 11.97
N PRO A 45 1.25 6.00 12.33
CA PRO A 45 -0.04 5.91 12.99
C PRO A 45 -1.04 5.22 12.06
N GLU A 46 -1.93 4.40 12.63
CA GLU A 46 -3.05 3.83 11.87
C GLU A 46 -4.00 4.95 11.43
N CYS A 47 -4.42 4.91 10.16
CA CYS A 47 -5.37 5.86 9.60
C CYS A 47 -6.37 5.12 8.72
N THR A 48 -7.60 5.03 9.21
CA THR A 48 -8.67 4.24 8.57
C THR A 48 -9.73 5.16 7.98
N CYS A 49 -10.00 4.99 6.69
CA CYS A 49 -10.98 5.77 5.96
C CYS A 49 -12.18 4.92 5.55
N TRP A 50 -13.37 5.52 5.60
CA TRP A 50 -14.63 4.86 5.31
C TRP A 50 -15.30 5.52 4.13
N TYR A 51 -15.66 4.71 3.13
CA TYR A 51 -16.34 5.18 1.93
C TYR A 51 -17.64 4.41 1.75
N LYS A 52 -18.75 5.15 1.77
CA LYS A 52 -20.05 4.62 1.39
C LYS A 52 -20.35 5.03 -0.05
N PHE A 53 -20.56 4.05 -0.92
CA PHE A 53 -20.95 4.28 -2.30
C PHE A 53 -22.10 3.33 -2.68
N ASN A 54 -22.89 3.77 -3.65
CA ASN A 54 -23.96 2.96 -4.24
C ASN A 54 -23.57 2.62 -5.68
N LEU A 55 -23.79 1.37 -6.06
CA LEU A 55 -23.62 0.96 -7.46
C LEU A 55 -24.84 1.41 -8.27
N PRO A 56 -24.66 2.13 -9.39
CA PRO A 56 -25.78 2.57 -10.22
C PRO A 56 -26.50 1.39 -10.88
N THR A 57 -25.79 0.30 -11.10
CA THR A 57 -26.24 -0.91 -11.78
C THR A 57 -25.72 -2.14 -11.03
N SER A 58 -26.48 -3.24 -11.08
CA SER A 58 -26.02 -4.51 -10.51
C SER A 58 -24.89 -5.11 -11.35
N PHE A 59 -23.85 -5.61 -10.70
CA PHE A 59 -22.81 -6.40 -11.35
C PHE A 59 -23.27 -7.87 -11.42
N HIS A 60 -23.33 -8.45 -12.61
CA HIS A 60 -23.96 -9.77 -12.83
C HIS A 60 -22.95 -10.93 -12.88
N SER A 61 -21.67 -10.66 -12.63
CA SER A 61 -20.56 -11.60 -12.73
C SER A 61 -19.35 -10.98 -11.99
N ASN A 62 -18.15 -11.54 -12.17
CA ASN A 62 -16.97 -11.28 -11.36
C ASN A 62 -16.63 -9.79 -11.30
N VAL A 63 -16.39 -9.32 -10.07
CA VAL A 63 -16.03 -7.94 -9.75
C VAL A 63 -14.55 -7.91 -9.40
N TYR A 64 -13.85 -6.93 -9.94
CA TYR A 64 -12.43 -6.73 -9.68
C TYR A 64 -12.20 -5.40 -8.98
N ILE A 65 -11.28 -5.38 -8.01
CA ILE A 65 -10.82 -4.16 -7.33
C ILE A 65 -9.38 -3.89 -7.74
N TYR A 66 -9.13 -2.66 -8.15
CA TYR A 66 -7.82 -2.16 -8.50
C TYR A 66 -7.50 -0.93 -7.64
N TYR A 67 -6.23 -0.72 -7.35
CA TYR A 67 -5.75 0.56 -6.84
C TYR A 67 -5.03 1.30 -7.97
N ALA A 68 -5.11 2.62 -7.94
CA ALA A 68 -4.50 3.49 -8.93
C ALA A 68 -3.62 4.50 -8.20
N LEU A 69 -2.36 4.59 -8.62
CA LEU A 69 -1.39 5.54 -8.08
C LEU A 69 -1.08 6.57 -9.16
N LYS A 70 -1.26 7.86 -8.83
CA LYS A 70 -0.84 8.98 -9.68
C LYS A 70 0.55 9.44 -9.24
N ASN A 71 1.33 9.98 -10.19
CA ASN A 71 2.69 10.48 -9.93
C ASN A 71 3.65 9.42 -9.34
N TYR A 72 3.48 8.15 -9.73
CA TYR A 72 4.32 7.04 -9.29
C TYR A 72 4.95 6.32 -10.50
N TYR A 73 6.25 6.55 -10.72
CA TYR A 73 6.95 6.19 -11.96
C TYR A 73 7.68 4.85 -11.85
N GLN A 74 6.94 3.75 -12.00
CA GLN A 74 7.52 2.40 -11.96
C GLN A 74 8.40 2.07 -13.18
N ASN A 75 8.29 2.83 -14.26
CA ASN A 75 9.02 2.64 -15.51
C ASN A 75 10.42 3.29 -15.52
N HIS A 76 10.81 4.02 -14.48
CA HIS A 76 12.14 4.61 -14.40
C HIS A 76 13.22 3.51 -14.40
N VAL A 77 14.29 3.69 -15.19
CA VAL A 77 15.31 2.64 -15.41
C VAL A 77 15.92 2.16 -14.09
N HIS A 78 16.31 3.09 -13.20
CA HIS A 78 16.86 2.73 -11.89
C HIS A 78 15.85 2.01 -10.99
N TYR A 79 14.56 2.36 -11.08
CA TYR A 79 13.51 1.68 -10.32
C TYR A 79 13.32 0.24 -10.80
N THR A 80 13.32 0.04 -12.12
CA THR A 80 13.14 -1.29 -12.73
C THR A 80 14.33 -2.21 -12.46
N ARG A 81 15.54 -1.67 -12.44
CA ARG A 81 16.78 -2.42 -12.19
C ARG A 81 17.01 -2.74 -10.72
N SER A 82 16.52 -1.91 -9.80
CA SER A 82 16.83 -2.04 -8.37
C SER A 82 16.02 -3.16 -7.69
N LYS A 83 16.48 -4.39 -7.88
CA LYS A 83 15.94 -5.65 -7.34
C LYS A 83 17.01 -6.75 -7.37
N ASP A 84 16.79 -7.81 -6.58
CA ASP A 84 17.57 -9.05 -6.62
C ASP A 84 16.60 -10.23 -6.83
N PHE A 85 16.68 -10.87 -7.99
CA PHE A 85 15.81 -12.01 -8.31
C PHE A 85 16.11 -13.24 -7.47
N ALA A 86 17.38 -13.49 -7.13
CA ALA A 86 17.74 -14.66 -6.33
C ALA A 86 17.12 -14.57 -4.93
N GLN A 87 17.03 -13.36 -4.35
CA GLN A 87 16.30 -13.14 -3.11
C GLN A 87 14.80 -13.45 -3.22
N PHE A 88 14.15 -13.10 -4.34
CA PHE A 88 12.74 -13.44 -4.57
C PHE A 88 12.50 -14.95 -4.69
N HIS A 89 13.53 -15.72 -5.06
CA HIS A 89 13.50 -17.18 -5.06
C HIS A 89 13.96 -17.80 -3.73
N GLY A 90 14.24 -17.00 -2.71
CA GLY A 90 14.63 -17.47 -1.38
C GLY A 90 16.12 -17.77 -1.22
N TYR A 91 16.96 -17.44 -2.20
CA TYR A 91 18.40 -17.62 -2.09
C TYR A 91 19.07 -16.47 -1.34
N PRO A 92 20.09 -16.75 -0.50
CA PRO A 92 20.85 -15.72 0.21
C PRO A 92 21.80 -15.00 -0.77
N SER A 93 21.26 -14.04 -1.52
CA SER A 93 22.00 -13.18 -2.45
C SER A 93 22.01 -11.73 -1.99
N ILE A 94 23.04 -10.98 -2.37
CA ILE A 94 23.12 -9.53 -2.16
C ILE A 94 23.67 -8.90 -3.44
N HIS A 95 22.78 -8.37 -4.28
CA HIS A 95 23.16 -7.75 -5.56
C HIS A 95 23.41 -6.23 -5.44
N SER A 96 24.39 -5.70 -6.20
CA SER A 96 24.71 -4.26 -6.21
C SER A 96 23.61 -3.39 -6.79
N ASP A 97 22.80 -3.92 -7.71
CA ASP A 97 21.69 -3.18 -8.32
C ASP A 97 20.63 -2.75 -7.29
N CYS A 98 20.59 -3.38 -6.11
CA CYS A 98 19.70 -3.01 -5.03
C CYS A 98 20.05 -1.69 -4.31
N GLU A 99 21.16 -1.01 -4.64
CA GLU A 99 21.47 0.30 -4.06
C GLU A 99 20.33 1.32 -4.33
N PRO A 100 20.00 2.19 -3.36
CA PRO A 100 20.59 2.31 -2.02
C PRO A 100 20.00 1.34 -0.98
N PHE A 101 18.98 0.56 -1.34
CA PHE A 101 18.23 -0.33 -0.44
C PHE A 101 18.84 -1.73 -0.33
N ARG A 102 20.17 -1.81 -0.33
CA ARG A 102 20.92 -3.06 -0.20
C ARG A 102 21.19 -3.43 1.26
N TYR A 103 21.49 -2.42 2.08
CA TYR A 103 21.79 -2.59 3.50
C TYR A 103 21.06 -1.55 4.35
N LYS A 104 20.77 -1.91 5.60
CA LYS A 104 20.28 -1.01 6.64
C LYS A 104 21.23 -1.00 7.82
N LYS A 105 21.57 0.17 8.33
CA LYS A 105 22.32 0.32 9.58
C LYS A 105 21.37 0.05 10.75
N VAL A 106 21.66 -0.99 11.53
CA VAL A 106 20.86 -1.39 12.70
C VAL A 106 21.68 -1.27 13.97
N ARG A 107 21.01 -1.00 15.10
CA ARG A 107 21.63 -0.96 16.43
C ARG A 107 21.53 -2.34 17.05
N LEU A 108 22.67 -2.91 17.44
CA LEU A 108 22.74 -4.18 18.14
C LEU A 108 22.49 -4.00 19.64
N MET A 109 22.14 -5.09 20.33
CA MET A 109 21.88 -5.09 21.78
C MET A 109 23.07 -4.59 22.61
N ASN A 110 24.30 -4.82 22.12
CA ASN A 110 25.53 -4.32 22.73
C ASN A 110 25.79 -2.81 22.50
N GLY A 111 24.84 -2.09 21.90
CA GLY A 111 24.94 -0.65 21.61
C GLY A 111 25.71 -0.29 20.34
N THR A 112 26.37 -1.25 19.68
CA THR A 112 27.11 -1.01 18.43
C THR A 112 26.20 -0.95 17.21
N TRP A 113 26.67 -0.31 16.14
CA TRP A 113 25.96 -0.22 14.87
C TRP A 113 26.56 -1.18 13.84
N GLN A 114 25.70 -1.93 13.15
CA GLN A 114 26.11 -2.86 12.08
C GLN A 114 25.22 -2.69 10.85
N TYR A 115 25.80 -2.86 9.65
CA TYR A 115 25.01 -2.99 8.42
C TYR A 115 24.48 -4.41 8.29
N ARG A 116 23.15 -4.54 8.14
CA ARG A 116 22.47 -5.81 7.85
C ARG A 116 21.84 -5.75 6.45
N PRO A 117 21.87 -6.85 5.67
CA PRO A 117 21.24 -6.90 4.36
C PRO A 117 19.74 -6.72 4.48
N ILE A 118 19.14 -6.01 3.53
CA ILE A 118 17.68 -5.90 3.39
C ILE A 118 17.20 -7.06 2.53
N VAL A 119 16.14 -7.75 2.95
CA VAL A 119 15.53 -8.85 2.19
C VAL A 119 14.00 -8.73 2.24
N PRO A 120 13.32 -8.66 1.08
CA PRO A 120 13.88 -8.40 -0.25
C PRO A 120 14.47 -6.98 -0.39
N CYS A 121 15.59 -6.84 -1.10
CA CYS A 121 16.26 -5.57 -1.36
C CYS A 121 15.69 -4.80 -2.57
N GLY A 122 16.06 -3.52 -2.65
CA GLY A 122 15.80 -2.68 -3.82
C GLY A 122 14.57 -1.78 -3.72
N THR A 123 14.47 -0.84 -4.66
CA THR A 123 13.44 0.22 -4.66
C THR A 123 12.02 -0.33 -4.70
N ARG A 124 11.78 -1.38 -5.50
CA ARG A 124 10.45 -1.97 -5.69
C ARG A 124 9.90 -2.58 -4.40
N ALA A 125 10.74 -3.30 -3.66
CA ALA A 125 10.36 -3.88 -2.38
C ALA A 125 10.13 -2.79 -1.32
N ASN A 126 10.99 -1.75 -1.31
CA ASN A 126 10.91 -0.66 -0.34
C ASN A 126 9.74 0.31 -0.56
N SER A 127 9.10 0.28 -1.74
CA SER A 127 7.98 1.14 -2.10
C SER A 127 6.72 0.35 -2.44
N LEU A 128 6.55 -0.84 -1.86
CA LEU A 128 5.35 -1.64 -2.03
C LEU A 128 4.13 -0.88 -1.50
N PHE A 129 3.03 -0.95 -2.24
CA PHE A 129 1.76 -0.41 -1.80
C PHE A 129 1.30 -1.12 -0.51
N ASN A 130 0.89 -0.36 0.49
CA ASN A 130 0.63 -0.88 1.85
C ASN A 130 -0.75 -0.48 2.41
N ASP A 131 -1.68 0.01 1.59
CA ASP A 131 -3.04 0.17 2.08
C ASP A 131 -3.77 -1.17 2.03
N THR A 132 -4.60 -1.39 3.04
CA THR A 132 -5.46 -2.57 3.15
C THR A 132 -6.91 -2.16 2.94
N TYR A 133 -7.64 -2.93 2.13
CA TYR A 133 -9.05 -2.67 1.85
C TYR A 133 -9.92 -3.77 2.46
N THR A 134 -11.06 -3.35 3.02
CA THR A 134 -12.16 -4.24 3.39
C THR A 134 -13.42 -3.73 2.71
N LEU A 135 -14.14 -4.63 2.05
CA LEU A 135 -15.39 -4.29 1.38
C LEU A 135 -16.57 -4.91 2.13
N TRP A 136 -17.64 -4.13 2.27
CA TRP A 136 -18.88 -4.57 2.88
C TRP A 136 -20.05 -4.32 1.93
N LEU A 137 -20.92 -5.32 1.80
CA LEU A 137 -22.22 -5.22 1.13
C LEU A 137 -23.29 -4.86 2.16
N MET A 138 -23.94 -3.71 1.96
CA MET A 138 -25.09 -3.29 2.76
C MET A 138 -26.38 -3.66 2.03
N ASP A 139 -27.10 -4.67 2.54
CA ASP A 139 -28.43 -5.02 2.05
C ASP A 139 -29.49 -4.18 2.76
N HIS A 140 -30.02 -3.19 2.04
CA HIS A 140 -31.06 -2.31 2.56
C HIS A 140 -32.39 -3.00 2.83
N ARG A 141 -32.70 -4.10 2.12
CA ARG A 141 -33.98 -4.82 2.28
C ARG A 141 -33.97 -5.63 3.57
N ASN A 142 -32.89 -6.35 3.83
CA ASN A 142 -32.75 -7.19 5.03
C ASN A 142 -32.06 -6.47 6.20
N ARG A 143 -31.62 -5.22 6.03
CA ARG A 143 -30.82 -4.45 7.01
C ARG A 143 -29.59 -5.22 7.49
N THR A 144 -28.94 -5.98 6.59
CA THR A 144 -27.75 -6.76 6.93
C THR A 144 -26.50 -6.16 6.29
N ILE A 145 -25.37 -6.35 6.97
CA ILE A 145 -24.04 -5.99 6.47
C ILE A 145 -23.25 -7.28 6.37
N ARG A 146 -22.69 -7.56 5.19
CA ARG A 146 -21.86 -8.74 4.92
C ARG A 146 -20.51 -8.32 4.39
N THR A 147 -19.44 -9.00 4.79
CA THR A 147 -18.11 -8.78 4.22
C THR A 147 -18.05 -9.40 2.82
N VAL A 148 -17.43 -8.68 1.87
CA VAL A 148 -17.13 -9.19 0.54
C VAL A 148 -15.67 -9.65 0.55
N PRO A 149 -15.39 -10.95 0.35
CA PRO A 149 -14.03 -11.44 0.33
C PRO A 149 -13.27 -10.83 -0.87
N LEU A 150 -12.09 -10.29 -0.60
CA LEU A 150 -11.16 -9.85 -1.63
C LEU A 150 -10.09 -10.93 -1.75
N SER A 151 -10.03 -11.58 -2.92
CA SER A 151 -9.06 -12.65 -3.25
C SER A 151 -8.03 -12.14 -4.24
#